data_AF-K7NY97-F1
#
_entry.id   AF-K7NY97-F1
#
_cell.length_a   1.000
_cell.length_b   1.000
_cell.length_c   1.000
_cell.angle_alpha   90.00
_cell.angle_beta   90.00
_cell.angle_gamma   90.00
#
_symmetry.space_group_name_H-M   'P 1'
#
loop_
_entity.id
_entity.type
_entity.pdbx_description
1 polymer ?
#
loop_
_entity_poly.entity_id
_entity_poly.type
_entity_poly.pdbx_seq_one_letter_code
_entity_poly.pdbx_strand_id
1 'polypeptide(L)'
;PDCLFGKFCHSKYLHIVHPKMEESFFGNLDQRNHVLNGGHPRTPFYQAFLKLAKPVWLVHRLAFCFDPKVNIFQVRKGTDFSEVYMESIVKNVELADNSVGLRPKVGFTVVPGFRVGKTIIQCHVYLTGMKSIE
;
A
#
# COMPACT_ATOMS: atom_id res chain seq x y z
N PRO A 1 12.45 2.57 22.19
CA PRO A 1 11.69 3.78 22.59
C PRO A 1 10.22 3.42 22.81
N ASP A 2 9.64 3.80 23.95
CA ASP A 2 8.32 3.29 24.37
C ASP A 2 7.12 4.10 23.85
N CYS A 3 7.35 5.00 22.91
CA CYS A 3 6.29 5.79 22.28
C CYS A 3 5.40 4.92 21.38
N LEU A 4 4.18 5.40 21.08
CA LEU A 4 3.21 4.69 20.24
C LEU A 4 3.76 4.36 18.85
N PHE A 5 4.54 5.27 18.26
CA PHE A 5 5.20 5.02 16.97
C PHE A 5 6.25 3.91 17.07
N GLY A 6 7.02 3.86 18.16
CA GLY A 6 7.96 2.78 18.43
C GLY A 6 7.26 1.43 18.50
N LYS A 7 6.18 1.33 19.29
CA LYS A 7 5.36 0.11 19.39
C LYS A 7 4.78 -0.33 18.05
N PHE A 8 4.30 0.63 17.25
CA PHE A 8 3.84 0.38 15.88
C PHE A 8 4.95 -0.18 14.99
N CYS A 9 6.13 0.46 14.96
CA CYS A 9 7.27 0.02 14.17
C CYS A 9 7.76 -1.37 14.59
N HIS A 10 7.85 -1.64 15.89
CA HIS A 10 8.22 -2.95 16.43
C HIS A 10 7.27 -4.05 15.92
N SER A 11 5.96 -3.85 16.11
CA SER A 11 4.93 -4.81 15.65
C SER A 11 4.96 -4.99 14.13
N LYS A 12 5.04 -3.90 13.36
CA LYS A 12 5.01 -3.95 11.90
C LYS A 12 6.28 -4.55 11.30
N TYR A 13 7.44 -4.31 11.89
CA TYR A 13 8.68 -4.91 11.42
C TYR A 13 8.60 -6.44 11.48
N LEU A 14 8.24 -6.98 12.64
CA LEU A 14 8.16 -8.43 12.85
C LEU A 14 7.09 -9.12 12.00
N HIS A 15 6.05 -8.37 11.60
CA HIS A 15 4.96 -8.85 10.76
C HIS A 15 5.29 -8.82 9.26
N ILE A 16 5.97 -7.76 8.79
CA ILE A 16 6.22 -7.53 7.36
C ILE A 16 7.55 -8.17 6.93
N VAL A 17 8.59 -8.06 7.76
CA VAL A 17 9.92 -8.55 7.45
C VAL A 17 10.04 -9.98 7.96
N HIS A 18 10.02 -10.92 7.01
CA HIS A 18 10.08 -12.35 7.31
C HIS A 18 11.51 -12.77 7.70
N PRO A 19 11.71 -13.71 8.65
CA PRO A 19 13.04 -14.19 9.04
C PRO A 19 13.95 -14.59 7.86
N LYS A 20 13.41 -15.37 6.90
CA LYS A 20 14.13 -15.75 5.67
C LYS A 20 14.65 -14.57 4.85
N MET A 21 13.94 -13.44 4.88
CA MET A 21 14.36 -12.23 4.19
C MET A 21 15.58 -11.61 4.89
N GLU A 22 15.57 -11.55 6.22
CA GLU A 22 16.71 -11.06 7.01
C GLU A 22 17.93 -11.96 6.85
N GLU A 23 17.73 -13.28 6.89
CA GLU A 23 18.79 -14.26 6.65
C GLU A 23 19.40 -14.10 5.24
N SER A 24 18.57 -13.86 4.21
CA SER A 24 19.06 -13.62 2.86
C SER A 24 19.79 -12.27 2.70
N PHE A 25 19.35 -11.23 3.41
CA PHE A 25 19.94 -9.89 3.31
C PHE A 25 21.19 -9.70 4.16
N PHE A 26 21.25 -10.34 5.33
CA PHE A 26 22.29 -10.09 6.34
C PHE A 26 23.10 -11.34 6.69
N GLY A 27 22.64 -12.53 6.31
CA GLY A 27 23.28 -13.80 6.67
C GLY A 27 23.05 -14.22 8.13
N ASN A 28 22.23 -13.48 8.90
CA ASN A 28 21.92 -13.76 10.31
C ASN A 28 20.57 -13.16 10.71
N LEU A 29 20.15 -13.41 11.97
CA LEU A 29 18.91 -12.90 12.55
C LEU A 29 19.14 -11.95 13.73
N ASP A 30 20.33 -11.38 13.87
CA ASP A 30 20.69 -10.55 15.04
C ASP A 30 19.79 -9.31 15.14
N GLN A 31 19.51 -8.70 13.99
CA GLN A 31 18.59 -7.58 13.90
C GLN A 31 17.18 -7.96 14.37
N ARG A 32 16.68 -9.11 13.93
CA ARG A 32 15.37 -9.63 14.35
C ARG A 32 15.31 -9.87 15.85
N ASN A 33 16.34 -10.53 16.40
CA ASN A 33 16.43 -10.82 17.83
C ASN A 33 16.47 -9.52 18.64
N HIS A 34 17.21 -8.51 18.17
CA HIS A 34 17.21 -7.19 18.78
C HIS A 34 15.82 -6.55 18.77
N VAL A 35 15.09 -6.64 17.65
CA VAL A 35 13.70 -6.15 17.58
C VAL A 35 12.79 -6.93 18.53
N LEU A 36 12.84 -8.27 18.54
CA LEU A 36 12.04 -9.13 19.44
C LEU A 36 12.21 -8.77 20.91
N ASN A 37 13.40 -8.33 21.32
CA ASN A 37 13.69 -7.86 22.66
C ASN A 37 13.19 -6.41 22.93
N GLY A 38 12.33 -5.87 22.08
CA GLY A 38 11.82 -4.48 22.16
C GLY A 38 12.80 -3.43 21.64
N GLY A 39 13.92 -3.85 21.05
CA GLY A 39 14.94 -2.97 20.52
C GLY A 39 14.57 -2.32 19.19
N HIS A 40 15.27 -1.24 18.88
CA HIS A 40 15.15 -0.53 17.61
C HIS A 40 16.54 -0.39 16.99
N PRO A 41 16.92 -1.29 16.07
CA PRO A 41 18.25 -1.33 15.49
C PRO A 41 18.62 -0.01 14.78
N ARG A 42 19.89 0.37 14.82
CA ARG A 42 20.42 1.53 14.07
C ARG A 42 21.03 1.14 12.71
N THR A 43 20.58 0.02 12.14
CA THR A 43 21.08 -0.46 10.86
C THR A 43 20.48 0.32 9.69
N PRO A 44 21.15 0.37 8.53
CA PRO A 44 20.61 1.03 7.33
C PRO A 44 19.25 0.48 6.91
N PHE A 45 19.06 -0.84 6.99
CA PHE A 45 17.79 -1.49 6.63
C PHE A 45 16.66 -1.08 7.58
N TYR A 46 16.90 -1.12 8.91
CA TYR A 46 15.88 -0.72 9.86
C TYR A 46 15.53 0.76 9.71
N GLN A 47 16.51 1.63 9.45
CA GLN A 47 16.26 3.04 9.16
C GLN A 47 15.43 3.23 7.88
N ALA A 48 15.69 2.47 6.82
CA ALA A 48 14.86 2.47 5.60
C ALA A 48 13.43 2.00 5.90
N PHE A 49 13.28 0.95 6.70
CA PHE A 49 11.97 0.50 7.19
C PHE A 49 11.25 1.61 7.98
N LEU A 50 11.94 2.34 8.86
CA LEU A 50 11.33 3.46 9.61
C LEU A 50 10.88 4.60 8.69
N LYS A 51 11.64 4.90 7.63
CA LYS A 51 11.25 5.87 6.60
C LYS A 51 9.95 5.45 5.89
N LEU A 52 9.76 4.15 5.66
CA LEU A 52 8.51 3.59 5.12
C LEU A 52 7.37 3.57 6.15
N ALA A 53 7.66 3.19 7.40
CA ALA A 53 6.66 3.04 8.45
C ALA A 53 6.06 4.39 8.89
N LYS A 54 6.85 5.46 8.86
CA LYS A 54 6.42 6.82 9.27
C LYS A 54 5.20 7.35 8.49
N PRO A 55 5.19 7.42 7.15
CA PRO A 55 4.02 7.89 6.40
C PRO A 55 2.80 7.00 6.63
N VAL A 56 2.97 5.67 6.70
CA VAL A 56 1.86 4.73 7.01
C VAL A 56 1.25 5.04 8.38
N TRP A 57 2.08 5.27 9.39
CA TRP A 57 1.61 5.66 10.73
C TRP A 57 0.87 6.99 10.72
N LEU A 58 1.38 7.98 9.99
CA LEU A 58 0.73 9.30 9.88
C LEU A 58 -0.62 9.21 9.18
N VAL A 59 -0.73 8.45 8.09
CA VAL A 59 -2.01 8.21 7.40
C VAL A 59 -2.99 7.52 8.33
N HIS A 60 -2.55 6.51 9.10
CA HIS A 60 -3.41 5.86 10.08
C HIS A 60 -3.91 6.86 11.13
N ARG A 61 -3.04 7.68 11.72
CA ARG A 61 -3.47 8.71 12.68
C ARG A 61 -4.45 9.72 12.06
N LEU A 62 -4.16 10.16 10.83
CA LEU A 62 -4.99 11.11 10.11
C LEU A 62 -6.38 10.53 9.84
N ALA A 63 -6.47 9.30 9.34
CA ALA A 63 -7.73 8.62 9.05
C ALA A 63 -8.66 8.50 10.26
N PHE A 64 -8.09 8.31 11.46
CA PHE A 64 -8.82 8.20 12.72
C PHE A 64 -9.11 9.55 13.39
N CYS A 65 -8.55 10.65 12.88
CA CYS A 65 -8.85 12.00 13.35
C CYS A 65 -10.17 12.53 12.77
N PHE A 66 -10.66 11.96 11.68
CA PHE A 66 -11.93 12.36 11.06
C PHE A 66 -13.13 11.73 11.78
N ASP A 67 -14.23 12.48 11.83
CA ASP A 67 -15.55 12.01 12.25
C ASP A 67 -16.57 12.26 11.12
N PRO A 68 -17.13 11.22 10.48
CA PRO A 68 -16.83 9.79 10.67
C PRO A 68 -15.42 9.42 10.17
N LYS A 69 -14.88 8.32 10.70
CA LYS A 69 -13.55 7.80 10.30
C LYS A 69 -13.46 7.60 8.79
N VAL A 70 -12.27 7.86 8.24
CA VAL A 70 -12.00 7.65 6.82
C VAL A 70 -12.14 6.16 6.48
N ASN A 71 -12.91 5.87 5.44
CA ASN A 71 -13.06 4.51 4.92
C ASN A 71 -12.07 4.26 3.80
N ILE A 72 -11.30 3.18 3.91
CA ILE A 72 -10.37 2.73 2.87
C ILE A 72 -11.11 1.71 2.00
N PHE A 73 -11.00 1.83 0.67
CA PHE A 73 -11.56 0.85 -0.26
C PHE A 73 -10.53 0.37 -1.28
N GLN A 74 -10.68 -0.88 -1.71
CA GLN A 74 -9.90 -1.48 -2.78
C GLN A 74 -10.85 -2.18 -3.75
N VAL A 75 -10.47 -2.18 -5.02
CA VAL A 75 -11.29 -2.74 -6.09
C VAL A 75 -10.76 -4.14 -6.43
N ARG A 76 -11.69 -5.07 -6.65
CA ARG A 76 -11.36 -6.46 -6.96
C ARG A 76 -10.99 -6.60 -8.44
N LYS A 77 -10.19 -7.62 -8.74
CA LYS A 77 -9.93 -8.03 -10.12
C LYS A 77 -11.24 -8.35 -10.85
N GLY A 78 -11.37 -7.91 -12.10
CA GLY A 78 -12.53 -8.13 -12.95
C GLY A 78 -13.65 -7.10 -12.82
N THR A 79 -13.58 -6.20 -11.82
CA THR A 79 -14.53 -5.09 -11.69
C THR A 79 -14.39 -4.13 -12.87
N ASP A 80 -15.52 -3.61 -13.36
CA ASP A 80 -15.54 -2.61 -14.42
C ASP A 80 -14.91 -1.30 -13.93
N PHE A 81 -14.08 -0.71 -14.76
CA PHE A 81 -13.45 0.57 -14.48
C PHE A 81 -14.51 1.67 -14.33
N SER A 82 -14.32 2.49 -13.30
CA SER A 82 -15.16 3.65 -13.02
C SER A 82 -14.26 4.83 -12.71
N GLU A 83 -14.23 5.80 -13.62
CA GLU A 83 -13.47 7.05 -13.47
C GLU A 83 -13.87 7.83 -12.22
N VAL A 84 -15.05 7.62 -11.64
CA VAL A 84 -15.46 8.29 -10.39
C VAL A 84 -14.68 7.78 -9.18
N TYR A 85 -14.33 6.48 -9.17
CA TYR A 85 -13.70 5.82 -8.02
C TYR A 85 -12.26 5.38 -8.28
N MET A 86 -11.82 5.39 -9.53
CA MET A 86 -10.59 4.74 -9.97
C MET A 86 -9.82 5.64 -10.94
N GLU A 87 -8.49 5.61 -10.84
CA GLU A 87 -7.57 6.24 -11.78
C GLU A 87 -6.60 5.15 -12.29
N SER A 88 -6.43 5.06 -13.62
CA SER A 88 -5.46 4.13 -14.23
C SER A 88 -4.05 4.64 -14.02
N ILE A 89 -3.14 3.77 -13.54
CA ILE A 89 -1.71 4.14 -13.45
C ILE A 89 -1.02 4.18 -14.81
N VAL A 90 -1.56 3.44 -15.79
CA VAL A 90 -1.06 3.46 -17.16
C VAL A 90 -1.83 4.55 -17.89
N LYS A 91 -1.09 5.53 -18.41
CA LYS A 91 -1.62 6.61 -19.25
C LYS A 91 -1.55 6.17 -20.72
N ASN A 92 -2.35 6.79 -21.57
CA ASN A 92 -2.33 6.58 -23.04
C ASN A 92 -2.59 5.13 -23.45
N VAL A 93 -3.67 4.54 -22.97
CA VAL A 93 -4.03 3.15 -23.26
C VAL A 93 -5.44 3.11 -23.83
N GLU A 94 -5.62 2.39 -24.93
CA GLU A 94 -6.88 2.20 -25.64
C GLU A 94 -7.43 0.79 -25.41
N LEU A 95 -8.75 0.64 -25.53
CA LEU A 95 -9.39 -0.68 -25.51
C LEU A 95 -8.94 -1.49 -26.74
N ALA A 96 -8.61 -2.77 -26.55
CA ALA A 96 -8.25 -3.63 -27.68
C ALA A 96 -9.43 -3.78 -28.66
N ASP A 97 -9.15 -3.81 -29.97
CA ASP A 97 -10.14 -3.78 -31.08
C ASP A 97 -11.35 -4.74 -30.94
N ASN A 98 -11.20 -5.86 -30.22
CA ASN A 98 -12.25 -6.84 -29.99
C ASN A 98 -13.22 -6.48 -28.83
N SER A 99 -13.17 -5.26 -28.30
CA SER A 99 -13.91 -4.85 -27.08
C SER A 99 -14.76 -3.59 -27.25
N VAL A 100 -15.25 -3.34 -28.47
CA VAL A 100 -16.18 -2.24 -28.76
C VAL A 100 -17.42 -2.35 -27.87
N GLY A 101 -17.59 -1.40 -26.94
CA GLY A 101 -18.72 -1.32 -26.00
C GLY A 101 -18.49 -1.95 -24.62
N LEU A 102 -17.36 -2.62 -24.38
CA LEU A 102 -17.02 -3.14 -23.04
C LEU A 102 -16.18 -2.12 -22.25
N ARG A 103 -16.52 -1.93 -20.97
CA ARG A 103 -15.68 -1.13 -20.06
C ARG A 103 -14.38 -1.88 -19.76
N PRO A 104 -13.22 -1.19 -19.67
CA PRO A 104 -11.98 -1.81 -19.21
C PRO A 104 -12.17 -2.45 -17.84
N LYS A 105 -11.52 -3.58 -17.59
CA LYS A 105 -11.63 -4.28 -16.31
C LYS A 105 -10.39 -4.11 -15.47
N VAL A 106 -10.57 -3.97 -14.17
CA VAL A 106 -9.48 -3.89 -13.19
C VAL A 106 -8.72 -5.21 -13.15
N GLY A 107 -7.41 -5.17 -13.36
CA GLY A 107 -6.51 -6.29 -13.10
C GLY A 107 -6.22 -6.43 -11.61
N PHE A 108 -5.80 -5.32 -10.98
CA PHE A 108 -5.54 -5.23 -9.55
C PHE A 108 -5.48 -3.78 -9.08
N THR A 109 -5.67 -3.55 -7.78
CA THR A 109 -5.48 -2.25 -7.13
C THR A 109 -4.01 -2.07 -6.76
N VAL A 110 -3.42 -0.96 -7.18
CA VAL A 110 -2.03 -0.57 -6.90
C VAL A 110 -1.96 0.27 -5.62
N VAL A 111 -2.84 1.28 -5.53
CA VAL A 111 -2.98 2.14 -4.35
C VAL A 111 -4.46 2.13 -3.93
N PRO A 112 -4.78 1.89 -2.65
CA PRO A 112 -6.16 1.93 -2.18
C PRO A 112 -6.75 3.34 -2.31
N GLY A 113 -8.07 3.40 -2.49
CA GLY A 113 -8.83 4.65 -2.47
C GLY A 113 -9.30 4.97 -1.05
N PHE A 114 -9.71 6.22 -0.85
CA PHE A 114 -10.20 6.69 0.45
C PHE A 114 -11.51 7.45 0.28
N ARG A 115 -12.45 7.22 1.19
CA ARG A 115 -13.68 8.00 1.31
C ARG A 115 -13.63 8.82 2.58
N VAL A 116 -13.60 10.14 2.42
CA VAL A 116 -13.57 11.13 3.50
C VAL A 116 -14.89 11.90 3.46
N GLY A 117 -15.86 11.47 4.27
CA GLY A 117 -17.23 12.01 4.22
C GLY A 117 -17.88 11.77 2.85
N LYS A 118 -18.12 12.85 2.11
CA LYS A 118 -18.68 12.84 0.74
C LYS A 118 -17.61 12.85 -0.36
N THR A 119 -16.35 13.09 0.00
CA THR A 119 -15.22 13.18 -0.93
C THR A 119 -14.64 11.80 -1.19
N ILE A 120 -14.40 11.48 -2.46
CA ILE A 120 -13.71 10.27 -2.89
C ILE A 120 -12.31 10.64 -3.37
N ILE A 121 -11.31 10.01 -2.78
CA ILE A 121 -9.96 9.93 -3.31
C ILE A 121 -9.90 8.61 -4.05
N GLN A 122 -9.72 8.66 -5.37
CA GLN A 122 -9.75 7.50 -6.24
C GLN A 122 -8.66 6.50 -5.86
N CYS A 123 -8.95 5.20 -6.03
CA CYS A 123 -7.91 4.18 -5.99
C CYS A 123 -7.13 4.17 -7.31
N HIS A 124 -5.84 3.86 -7.23
CA HIS A 124 -5.04 3.61 -8.43
C HIS A 124 -5.14 2.15 -8.82
N VAL A 125 -5.50 1.89 -10.08
CA VAL A 125 -5.71 0.54 -10.60
C VAL A 125 -4.87 0.29 -11.84
N TYR A 126 -4.47 -0.97 -12.00
CA TYR A 126 -3.99 -1.47 -13.29
C TYR A 126 -5.18 -2.08 -14.02
N LEU A 127 -5.32 -1.75 -15.31
CA LEU A 127 -6.42 -2.22 -16.14
C LEU A 127 -5.95 -3.35 -17.05
N THR A 128 -6.87 -4.25 -17.37
CA THR A 128 -6.64 -5.42 -18.24
C THR A 128 -7.40 -5.29 -19.54
N GLY A 129 -6.87 -5.87 -20.61
CA GLY A 129 -7.47 -5.79 -21.94
C GLY A 129 -7.26 -4.44 -22.64
N MET A 130 -6.26 -3.67 -22.20
CA MET A 130 -5.85 -2.41 -22.85
C MET A 130 -4.62 -2.62 -23.73
N LYS A 131 -4.52 -1.87 -24.82
CA LYS A 131 -3.33 -1.72 -25.67
C LYS A 131 -2.69 -0.36 -25.39
N SER A 132 -1.37 -0.31 -25.26
CA SER A 132 -0.64 0.97 -25.16
C SER A 132 -0.73 1.71 -26.49
N ILE A 133 -0.97 3.01 -26.42
CA ILE A 133 -0.81 3.93 -27.53
C ILE A 133 0.60 4.49 -27.38
N GLU A 134 1.46 4.30 -28.36
CA GLU A 134 2.78 4.96 -28.43
C GLU A 134 2.64 6.46 -28.64
#